data_AF-A0A959P5U1-F1
#
_entry.id   AF-A0A959P5U1-F1
#
_cell.length_a   1.000
_cell.length_b   1.000
_cell.length_c   1.000
_cell.angle_alpha   90.00
_cell.angle_beta   90.00
_cell.angle_gamma   90.00
#
_symmetry.space_group_name_H-M   'P 1'
#
loop_
_entity.id
_entity.type
_entity.pdbx_description
1 polymer ?
#
loop_
_entity_poly.entity_id
_entity_poly.type
_entity_poly.pdbx_seq_one_letter_code
_entity_poly.pdbx_strand_id
1 'polypeptide(L)'
;MDFKHKSRFPWLSHFIYSLKHRGLMNTCSMGLKEWQKERELGIRTFGAHAPDELSIEADSKLGGHLYQPSSSIIFEKAMNTLPFNFQDKVFLDIGSGKGRALILAAEAGF
;
A
#
# COMPACT_ATOMS: atom_id res chain seq x y z
N MET A 1 4.55 -5.67 12.83
CA MET A 1 3.43 -5.26 13.72
C MET A 1 2.33 -6.28 13.54
N ASP A 2 1.94 -6.95 14.63
CA ASP A 2 0.89 -7.97 14.58
C ASP A 2 -0.48 -7.26 14.62
N PHE A 3 -1.06 -6.97 13.45
CA PHE A 3 -2.41 -6.38 13.33
C PHE A 3 -3.51 -7.44 13.60
N LYS A 4 -3.33 -8.27 14.63
CA LYS A 4 -4.37 -9.20 15.10
C LYS A 4 -5.50 -8.50 15.87
N HIS A 5 -5.36 -7.21 16.15
CA HIS A 5 -6.39 -6.46 16.85
C HIS A 5 -7.52 -6.09 15.89
N LYS A 6 -8.64 -6.79 16.02
CA LYS A 6 -9.93 -6.49 15.39
C LYS A 6 -10.50 -5.17 15.96
N SER A 7 -9.89 -4.05 15.61
CA SER A 7 -10.50 -2.73 15.83
C SER A 7 -11.72 -2.61 14.92
N ARG A 8 -12.85 -2.09 15.42
CA ARG A 8 -14.02 -1.75 14.57
C ARG A 8 -13.66 -0.77 13.45
N PHE A 9 -12.56 -0.02 13.59
CA PHE A 9 -12.08 0.94 12.61
C PHE A 9 -10.55 0.83 12.44
N PRO A 10 -10.05 -0.14 11.65
CA PRO A 10 -8.61 -0.35 11.44
C PRO A 10 -7.90 0.89 10.92
N TRP A 11 -8.54 1.61 10.00
CA TRP A 11 -8.03 2.86 9.41
C TRP A 11 -7.76 3.94 10.46
N LEU A 12 -8.59 4.05 11.50
CA LEU A 12 -8.46 5.08 12.53
C LEU A 12 -7.29 4.78 13.46
N SER A 13 -7.11 3.51 13.84
CA SER A 13 -5.92 3.09 14.59
C SER A 13 -4.62 3.36 13.82
N HIS A 14 -4.64 3.13 12.50
CA HIS A 14 -3.51 3.46 11.62
C HIS A 14 -3.24 4.96 11.52
N PHE A 15 -4.31 5.75 11.44
CA PHE A 15 -4.21 7.20 11.39
C PHE A 15 -3.62 7.75 12.69
N ILE A 16 -4.16 7.37 13.86
CA ILE A 16 -3.64 7.78 15.18
C ILE A 16 -2.19 7.33 15.36
N TYR A 17 -1.86 6.09 14.97
CA TYR A 17 -0.50 5.59 14.99
C TYR A 17 0.44 6.46 14.14
N SER A 18 0.00 6.81 12.92
CA SER A 18 0.78 7.66 12.01
C SER A 18 0.97 9.06 12.56
N LEU A 19 -0.06 9.68 13.13
CA LEU A 19 0.04 10.97 13.80
C LEU A 19 1.06 10.95 14.92
N LYS A 20 1.04 9.91 15.77
CA LYS A 20 1.94 9.77 16.92
C LYS A 20 3.41 9.62 16.50
N HIS A 21 3.69 8.90 15.42
CA HIS A 21 5.07 8.55 15.04
C HIS A 21 5.67 9.45 13.95
N ARG A 22 4.84 10.03 13.08
CA ARG A 22 5.29 10.88 11.96
C ARG A 22 4.94 12.35 12.15
N GLY A 23 4.03 12.67 13.07
CA GLY A 23 3.46 14.01 13.25
C GLY A 23 2.33 14.31 12.26
N LEU A 24 1.53 15.33 12.58
CA LEU A 24 0.36 15.72 11.80
C LEU A 24 0.72 16.12 10.37
N MET A 25 1.70 17.02 10.21
CA MET A 25 2.10 17.56 8.91
C MET A 25 2.52 16.46 7.93
N ASN A 26 3.39 15.54 8.36
CA ASN A 26 3.85 14.45 7.51
C ASN A 26 2.72 13.45 7.20
N THR A 27 1.85 13.17 8.16
CA THR A 27 0.70 12.28 7.96
C THR A 27 -0.26 12.84 6.90
N CYS A 28 -0.62 14.12 7.01
CA CYS A 28 -1.49 14.78 6.03
C CYS A 28 -0.81 14.92 4.67
N SER A 29 0.47 15.32 4.64
CA SER A 29 1.24 15.46 3.39
C SER A 29 1.33 14.14 2.62
N MET A 30 1.62 13.04 3.33
CA MET A 30 1.60 11.71 2.71
C MET A 30 0.20 11.34 2.19
N GLY A 31 -0.85 11.53 3.01
CA GLY A 31 -2.21 11.23 2.58
C GLY A 31 -2.59 11.97 1.30
N LEU A 32 -2.20 13.25 1.19
CA LEU A 32 -2.41 14.06 -0.01
C LEU A 32 -1.64 13.52 -1.21
N LYS A 33 -0.35 13.20 -1.06
CA LYS A 33 0.49 12.65 -2.13
C LYS A 33 -0.02 11.30 -2.64
N GLU A 34 -0.39 10.40 -1.73
CA GLU A 34 -0.94 9.09 -2.09
C GLU A 34 -2.29 9.23 -2.81
N TRP A 35 -3.13 10.19 -2.40
CA TRP A 35 -4.39 10.50 -3.08
C TRP A 35 -4.18 11.13 -4.46
N GLN A 36 -3.23 12.06 -4.60
CA GLN A 36 -2.85 12.63 -5.89
C GLN A 36 -2.38 11.54 -6.86
N LYS A 37 -1.54 10.61 -6.38
CA LYS A 37 -1.03 9.50 -7.20
C LYS A 37 -2.11 8.55 -7.67
N GLU A 38 -3.08 8.22 -6.81
CA GLU A 38 -4.25 7.42 -7.21
C GLU A 38 -5.03 8.07 -8.36
N ARG A 39 -5.20 9.40 -8.29
CA ARG A 39 -5.90 10.15 -9.34
C ARG A 39 -5.10 10.25 -10.63
N GLU A 40 -3.80 10.48 -10.54
CA GLU A 40 -2.88 10.53 -11.68
C GLU A 40 -2.93 9.22 -12.47
N LEU A 41 -2.87 8.09 -11.78
CA LEU A 41 -2.84 6.76 -12.38
C LEU A 41 -4.23 6.21 -12.72
N GLY A 42 -5.31 6.89 -12.28
CA GLY A 42 -6.68 6.42 -12.48
C GLY A 42 -7.02 5.12 -11.74
N ILE A 43 -6.32 4.84 -10.64
CA ILE A 43 -6.44 3.58 -9.87
C ILE A 43 -7.31 3.77 -8.62
N ARG A 44 -7.69 2.64 -8.01
CA ARG A 44 -8.45 2.60 -6.75
C ARG A 44 -7.88 1.54 -5.81
N THR A 45 -6.70 1.82 -5.28
CA THR A 45 -5.99 0.92 -4.37
C THR A 45 -5.94 1.40 -2.93
N PHE A 46 -6.44 2.62 -2.66
CA PHE A 46 -6.39 3.22 -1.33
C PHE A 46 -7.25 2.47 -0.30
N GLY A 47 -6.94 2.70 0.98
CA GLY A 47 -7.67 2.14 2.11
C GLY A 47 -7.11 0.81 2.62
N ALA A 48 -7.36 0.55 3.91
CA ALA A 48 -7.03 -0.72 4.53
C ALA A 48 -8.28 -1.59 4.58
N HIS A 49 -8.19 -2.85 4.16
CA HIS A 49 -9.33 -3.76 4.07
C HIS A 49 -9.03 -5.06 4.80
N ALA A 50 -9.90 -5.44 5.71
CA ALA A 50 -9.74 -6.67 6.47
C ALA A 50 -10.26 -7.88 5.65
N PRO A 51 -9.71 -9.10 5.82
CA PRO A 51 -10.11 -10.27 5.04
C PRO A 51 -11.60 -10.65 5.13
N ASP A 52 -12.26 -10.28 6.21
CA ASP A 52 -13.70 -10.44 6.42
C ASP A 52 -14.53 -9.53 5.50
N GLU A 53 -14.02 -8.36 5.13
CA GLU A 53 -14.63 -7.43 4.16
C GLU A 53 -14.47 -7.89 2.70
N LEU A 54 -13.63 -8.89 2.46
CA LEU A 54 -13.29 -9.38 1.12
C LEU A 54 -14.00 -10.71 0.82
N SER A 55 -14.39 -10.89 -0.44
CA SER A 55 -14.96 -12.13 -0.98
C SER A 55 -13.86 -13.16 -1.25
N ILE A 56 -13.18 -13.59 -0.18
CA ILE A 56 -12.13 -14.61 -0.18
C ILE A 56 -12.70 -15.93 0.37
N GLU A 57 -12.26 -17.06 -0.17
CA GLU A 57 -12.62 -18.39 0.34
C GLU A 57 -12.27 -18.55 1.83
N ALA A 58 -13.13 -19.22 2.60
CA ALA A 58 -13.03 -19.28 4.07
C ALA A 58 -11.67 -19.83 4.55
N ASP A 59 -11.16 -20.87 3.89
CA ASP A 59 -9.87 -21.48 4.24
C ASP A 59 -8.69 -20.54 3.97
N SER A 60 -8.81 -19.68 2.95
CA SER A 60 -7.82 -18.66 2.63
C SER A 60 -7.89 -17.44 3.56
N LYS A 61 -9.02 -17.20 4.24
CA LYS A 61 -9.15 -16.10 5.22
C LYS A 61 -8.33 -16.32 6.48
N LEU A 62 -8.10 -17.58 6.86
CA LEU A 62 -7.37 -17.93 8.10
C LEU A 62 -5.89 -17.50 8.06
N GLY A 63 -5.29 -17.47 6.86
CA GLY A 63 -3.93 -16.95 6.62
C GLY A 63 -3.89 -15.50 6.13
N GLY A 64 -5.05 -14.86 5.93
CA GLY A 64 -5.17 -13.53 5.36
C GLY A 64 -4.76 -12.43 6.34
N HIS A 65 -4.03 -11.43 5.85
CA HIS A 65 -3.72 -10.21 6.60
C HIS A 65 -4.51 -9.02 6.08
N LEU A 66 -4.56 -7.96 6.89
CA LEU A 66 -5.11 -6.66 6.50
C LEU A 66 -4.42 -6.18 5.21
N TYR A 67 -5.20 -5.93 4.17
CA TYR A 67 -4.69 -5.27 2.97
C TYR A 67 -4.29 -3.83 3.32
N GLN A 68 -3.12 -3.41 2.84
CA GLN A 68 -2.68 -2.02 2.85
C GLN A 68 -2.00 -1.69 1.52
N PRO A 69 -2.23 -0.50 0.95
CA PRO A 69 -1.55 -0.09 -0.26
C PRO A 69 -0.05 0.14 -0.02
N SER A 70 0.77 -0.29 -0.97
CA SER A 70 2.20 0.08 -1.03
C SER A 70 2.34 1.60 -1.17
N SER A 71 3.16 2.24 -0.34
CA SER A 71 3.35 3.70 -0.43
C SER A 71 4.05 4.07 -1.74
N SER A 72 3.45 4.97 -2.53
CA SER A 72 4.08 5.43 -3.78
C SER A 72 5.37 6.19 -3.52
N ILE A 73 5.41 6.98 -2.44
CA ILE A 73 6.58 7.78 -2.05
C ILE A 73 7.77 6.87 -1.71
N ILE A 74 7.53 5.81 -0.93
CA ILE A 74 8.59 4.87 -0.54
C ILE A 74 9.02 4.04 -1.75
N PHE A 75 8.07 3.61 -2.57
CA PHE A 75 8.34 2.84 -3.78
C PHE A 75 9.22 3.62 -4.77
N GLU A 76 8.82 4.84 -5.11
CA GLU A 76 9.56 5.74 -6.00
C GLU A 76 10.97 5.99 -5.47
N LYS A 77 11.10 6.27 -4.16
CA LYS A 77 12.41 6.45 -3.53
C LYS A 77 13.28 5.18 -3.64
N ALA A 78 12.69 4.00 -3.44
CA ALA A 78 13.40 2.74 -3.57
C ALA A 78 13.90 2.52 -5.00
N MET A 79 13.03 2.69 -6.00
CA MET A 79 13.40 2.52 -7.41
C MET A 79 14.49 3.49 -7.84
N ASN A 80 14.38 4.77 -7.45
CA ASN A 80 15.38 5.80 -7.78
C ASN A 80 16.74 5.60 -7.11
N THR A 81 16.84 4.72 -6.10
CA THR A 81 18.10 4.42 -5.40
C THR A 81 18.82 3.21 -6.02
N LEU A 82 18.11 2.35 -6.75
CA LEU A 82 18.68 1.15 -7.33
C LEU A 82 19.47 1.49 -8.60
N PRO A 83 20.72 1.01 -8.75
CA PRO A 83 21.56 1.31 -9.90
C PRO A 83 21.25 0.38 -11.10
N PHE A 84 19.97 0.23 -11.44
CA PHE A 84 19.53 -0.67 -12.50
C PHE A 84 18.76 0.09 -13.59
N ASN A 85 18.90 -0.37 -14.83
CA ASN A 85 17.89 -0.12 -15.85
C ASN A 85 16.78 -1.17 -15.67
N PHE A 86 15.53 -0.74 -15.57
CA PHE A 86 14.41 -1.63 -15.31
C PHE A 86 13.80 -2.24 -16.59
N GLN A 87 14.08 -1.66 -17.77
CA GLN A 87 13.45 -2.07 -19.05
C GLN A 87 13.76 -3.51 -19.48
N ASP A 88 14.87 -4.07 -19.01
CA ASP A 88 15.30 -5.45 -19.29
C ASP A 88 15.14 -6.36 -18.06
N LYS A 89 14.32 -5.96 -17.08
CA LYS A 89 14.11 -6.67 -15.83
C LYS A 89 12.65 -7.09 -15.69
N VAL A 90 12.43 -8.14 -14.90
CA VAL A 90 11.09 -8.62 -14.56
C VAL A 90 10.79 -8.21 -13.13
N PHE A 91 9.68 -7.50 -12.93
CA PHE A 91 9.15 -7.23 -11.60
C PHE A 91 8.20 -8.34 -11.16
N LEU A 92 8.44 -8.91 -9.98
CA LEU A 92 7.59 -9.94 -9.36
C LEU A 92 7.03 -9.44 -8.03
N ASP A 93 5.71 -9.37 -7.91
CA ASP A 93 5.00 -8.95 -6.70
C ASP A 93 4.22 -10.12 -6.08
N ILE A 94 4.78 -10.71 -5.02
CA ILE A 94 4.16 -11.83 -4.30
C ILE A 94 3.23 -11.28 -3.23
N GLY A 95 1.93 -11.57 -3.34
CA GLY A 95 0.93 -11.01 -2.45
C GLY A 95 0.55 -9.56 -2.81
N SER A 96 0.49 -9.27 -4.11
CA SER A 96 0.27 -7.93 -4.69
C SER A 96 -1.01 -7.20 -4.25
N GLY A 97 -1.95 -7.93 -3.63
CA GLY A 97 -3.23 -7.38 -3.19
C GLY A 97 -3.99 -6.76 -4.36
N LYS A 98 -4.33 -5.46 -4.26
CA LYS A 98 -4.97 -4.73 -5.37
C LYS A 98 -4.00 -4.31 -6.49
N GLY A 99 -2.75 -4.74 -6.47
CA GLY A 99 -1.77 -4.53 -7.56
C GLY A 99 -1.11 -3.15 -7.60
N ARG A 100 -1.18 -2.34 -6.53
CA ARG A 100 -0.60 -0.99 -6.53
C ARG A 100 0.90 -1.00 -6.86
N ALA A 101 1.66 -1.91 -6.28
CA ALA A 101 3.10 -1.99 -6.53
C ALA A 101 3.42 -2.41 -7.99
N LEU A 102 2.62 -3.30 -8.60
CA LEU A 102 2.76 -3.63 -10.02
C LEU A 102 2.58 -2.40 -10.92
N ILE A 103 1.59 -1.56 -10.63
CA ILE A 103 1.32 -0.34 -11.42
C ILE A 103 2.46 0.67 -11.24
N LEU A 104 2.95 0.84 -10.02
CA LEU A 104 4.11 1.70 -9.74
C LEU A 104 5.40 1.15 -10.38
N ALA A 105 5.55 -0.18 -10.48
CA ALA A 105 6.68 -0.80 -11.17
C ALA A 105 6.65 -0.49 -12.68
N ALA A 106 5.47 -0.58 -13.31
CA ALA A 106 5.32 -0.18 -14.71
C ALA A 106 5.65 1.30 -14.92
N GLU A 107 5.24 2.19 -14.01
CA GLU A 107 5.64 3.61 -14.04
C GLU A 107 7.16 3.81 -13.89
N ALA A 108 7.83 2.98 -13.09
CA ALA A 108 9.28 3.00 -12.93
C ALA A 108 10.05 2.44 -14.14
N GLY A 109 9.35 1.86 -15.12
CA GLY A 109 9.94 1.36 -16.36
C GLY A 109 10.35 -0.11 -16.34
N PHE A 110 9.73 -0.91 -15.47
CA PHE A 110 9.72 -2.38 -15.61
C PHE A 110 8.80 -2.85 -16.73
#